data_AF-A0A1F5LCS3-F1
#
_entry.id   AF-A0A1F5LCS3-F1
#
_cell.length_a   1.000
_cell.length_b   1.000
_cell.length_c   1.000
_cell.angle_alpha   90.00
_cell.angle_beta   90.00
_cell.angle_gamma   90.00
#
_symmetry.space_group_name_H-M   'P 1'
#
loop_
_entity.id
_entity.type
_entity.pdbx_description
1 polymer ?
#
loop_
_entity_poly.entity_id
_entity_poly.type
_entity_poly.pdbx_seq_one_letter_code
_entity_poly.pdbx_strand_id
1 'polypeptide(L)'
;MPSLPKLSTVITWFLYSIPIYIFVLDPLLRGFFPGLLPASDSDSEPRSNKDIFDFDDAAAIGPGLNLTDDSFISPEDGVPFDCPNAGGYRVHLLSRAPLIMYIENFISETEANHLLEVSIPNYKPSILYDGHTERIDPTKRLSDRALLDRDNTVRCLEDRARAFQGWRPNLYIERMWAQRYNTSGHYRHHYDWTGSLARGGDRLN
;
A
#
# COMPACT_ATOMS: atom_id res chain seq x y z
N MET A 1 -54.00 -10.70 -44.80
CA MET A 1 -52.62 -10.24 -44.47
C MET A 1 -52.67 -9.69 -43.05
N PRO A 2 -51.93 -10.24 -42.08
CA PRO A 2 -51.94 -9.71 -40.72
C PRO A 2 -51.31 -8.30 -40.73
N SER A 3 -52.03 -7.32 -40.19
CA SER A 3 -51.56 -5.94 -40.04
C SER A 3 -50.42 -5.88 -39.03
N LEU A 4 -49.36 -5.15 -39.36
CA LEU A 4 -48.23 -4.93 -38.46
C LEU A 4 -48.70 -4.25 -37.15
N PRO A 5 -48.11 -4.63 -36.00
CA PRO A 5 -48.45 -4.02 -34.71
C PRO A 5 -48.07 -2.54 -34.71
N LYS A 6 -48.85 -1.73 -33.99
CA LYS A 6 -48.58 -0.30 -33.81
C LYS A 6 -47.26 -0.13 -33.04
N LEU A 7 -46.50 0.91 -33.37
CA LEU A 7 -45.21 1.22 -32.72
C LEU A 7 -45.34 1.27 -31.18
N SER A 8 -46.44 1.81 -30.66
CA SER A 8 -46.71 1.85 -29.21
C SER A 8 -46.79 0.47 -28.58
N THR A 9 -47.31 -0.53 -29.31
CA THR A 9 -47.43 -1.91 -28.86
C THR A 9 -46.05 -2.56 -28.79
N VAL A 10 -45.19 -2.30 -29.79
CA VAL A 10 -43.81 -2.80 -29.81
C VAL A 10 -42.98 -2.21 -28.66
N ILE A 11 -43.09 -0.90 -28.42
CA ILE A 11 -42.39 -0.23 -27.30
C ILE A 11 -42.88 -0.79 -25.96
N THR A 12 -44.18 -1.01 -25.81
CA THR A 12 -44.76 -1.57 -24.59
C THR A 12 -44.27 -2.99 -24.34
N TRP A 13 -44.20 -3.84 -25.36
CA TRP A 13 -43.63 -5.19 -25.25
C TRP A 13 -42.15 -5.16 -24.88
N PHE A 14 -41.38 -4.24 -25.46
CA PHE A 14 -39.98 -4.06 -25.09
C PHE A 14 -39.84 -3.71 -23.61
N LEU A 15 -40.60 -2.73 -23.12
CA LEU A 15 -40.55 -2.31 -21.71
C LEU A 15 -40.96 -3.44 -20.74
N TYR A 16 -41.98 -4.24 -21.09
CA TYR A 16 -42.36 -5.40 -20.29
C TYR A 16 -41.34 -6.55 -20.33
N SER A 17 -40.54 -6.63 -21.40
CA SER A 17 -39.49 -7.65 -21.52
C SER A 17 -38.23 -7.32 -20.69
N ILE A 18 -38.00 -6.05 -20.34
CA ILE A 18 -36.85 -5.61 -19.53
C ILE A 18 -36.78 -6.33 -18.18
N PRO A 19 -37.83 -6.32 -17.31
CA PRO A 19 -37.75 -7.01 -16.03
C PRO A 19 -37.63 -8.54 -16.19
N ILE A 20 -38.25 -9.13 -17.22
CA ILE A 20 -38.11 -10.57 -17.52
C ILE A 20 -36.66 -10.89 -17.88
N TYR A 21 -36.02 -10.03 -18.68
CA TYR A 21 -34.61 -10.17 -19.02
C TYR A 21 -33.72 -10.06 -17.78
N ILE A 22 -33.88 -8.99 -16.98
CA ILE A 22 -33.02 -8.71 -15.82
C ILE A 22 -33.17 -9.78 -14.74
N PHE A 23 -34.39 -10.21 -14.41
CA PHE A 23 -34.62 -11.08 -13.25
C PHE A 23 -34.69 -12.57 -13.57
N VAL A 24 -34.80 -12.95 -14.84
CA VAL A 24 -34.96 -14.37 -15.23
C VAL A 24 -33.91 -14.80 -16.24
N LEU A 25 -33.82 -14.11 -17.38
CA LEU A 25 -32.94 -14.57 -18.47
C LEU A 25 -31.46 -14.31 -18.18
N ASP A 26 -31.11 -13.15 -17.62
CA ASP A 26 -29.72 -12.78 -17.32
C ASP A 26 -29.08 -13.70 -16.26
N PRO A 27 -29.72 -14.02 -15.12
CA PRO A 27 -29.18 -14.98 -14.16
C PRO A 27 -29.02 -16.40 -14.73
N LEU A 28 -29.98 -16.85 -15.56
CA LEU A 28 -29.91 -18.17 -16.21
C LEU A 28 -28.77 -18.23 -17.23
N LEU A 29 -28.61 -17.21 -18.07
CA LEU A 29 -27.54 -17.16 -19.07
C LEU A 29 -26.16 -17.09 -18.40
N ARG A 30 -26.00 -16.32 -17.32
CA ARG A 30 -24.76 -16.29 -16.52
C ARG A 30 -24.45 -17.65 -15.88
N GLY A 31 -25.48 -18.37 -15.41
CA GLY A 31 -25.32 -19.69 -14.81
C GLY A 31 -24.90 -20.80 -15.79
N PHE A 32 -25.39 -20.77 -17.03
CA PHE A 32 -25.11 -21.80 -18.03
C PHE A 32 -24.00 -21.43 -19.02
N PHE A 33 -23.72 -20.14 -19.24
CA PHE A 33 -22.75 -19.64 -20.22
C PHE A 33 -21.90 -18.50 -19.65
N PRO A 34 -21.00 -18.77 -18.70
CA PRO A 34 -20.24 -17.76 -17.95
C PRO A 34 -19.25 -16.91 -18.79
N GLY A 35 -19.12 -17.16 -20.10
CA GLY A 35 -18.20 -16.45 -20.99
C GLY A 35 -18.85 -15.71 -22.17
N LEU A 36 -20.18 -15.66 -22.26
CA LEU A 36 -20.87 -15.09 -23.44
C LEU A 36 -21.15 -13.58 -23.35
N LEU A 37 -21.06 -12.99 -22.15
CA LEU A 37 -21.30 -11.56 -21.92
C LEU A 37 -20.05 -10.94 -21.29
N PRO A 38 -19.57 -9.77 -21.77
CA PRO A 38 -18.52 -9.04 -21.08
C PRO A 38 -19.02 -8.67 -19.68
N ALA A 39 -18.20 -8.92 -18.66
CA ALA A 39 -18.52 -8.57 -17.29
C ALA A 39 -18.87 -7.07 -17.22
N SER A 40 -20.12 -6.79 -16.87
CA SER A 40 -20.55 -5.44 -16.48
C SER A 40 -19.87 -5.16 -15.14
N ASP A 41 -18.89 -4.26 -15.16
CA ASP A 41 -18.08 -3.81 -14.02
C ASP A 41 -18.87 -2.94 -13.02
N SER A 42 -20.15 -3.26 -12.77
CA SER A 42 -21.04 -2.45 -11.92
C SER A 42 -21.83 -3.21 -10.86
N ASP A 43 -21.81 -4.55 -10.83
CA ASP A 43 -22.38 -5.29 -9.71
C ASP A 43 -21.30 -5.56 -8.65
N SER A 44 -21.12 -4.54 -7.81
CA SER A 44 -20.61 -4.71 -6.46
C SER A 44 -21.60 -5.57 -5.67
N GLU A 45 -21.45 -6.89 -5.76
CA GLU A 45 -21.87 -7.79 -4.68
C GLU A 45 -21.34 -7.21 -3.35
N PRO A 46 -22.10 -7.25 -2.26
CA PRO A 46 -21.54 -6.97 -0.95
C PRO A 46 -20.52 -8.07 -0.69
N ARG A 47 -19.24 -7.80 -1.03
CA ARG A 47 -18.10 -8.68 -0.76
C ARG A 47 -18.28 -9.19 0.65
N SER A 48 -18.57 -10.49 0.75
CA SER A 48 -18.43 -11.22 2.00
C SER A 48 -17.06 -10.82 2.55
N ASN A 49 -16.99 -10.47 3.84
CA ASN A 49 -15.74 -10.09 4.52
C ASN A 49 -14.61 -11.15 4.39
N LYS A 50 -14.87 -12.26 3.70
CA LYS A 50 -13.94 -13.29 3.30
C LYS A 50 -12.98 -12.87 2.17
N ASP A 51 -13.38 -11.98 1.27
CA ASP A 51 -12.55 -11.59 0.11
C ASP A 51 -11.59 -10.43 0.37
N ILE A 52 -11.62 -9.86 1.59
CA ILE A 52 -10.63 -8.87 2.05
C ILE A 52 -9.39 -9.59 2.64
N PHE A 53 -9.47 -10.91 2.86
CA PHE A 53 -8.44 -11.69 3.54
C PHE A 53 -8.01 -12.97 2.83
N ASP A 54 -8.13 -13.05 1.51
CA ASP A 54 -7.50 -14.12 0.73
C ASP A 54 -6.12 -13.66 0.23
N PHE A 55 -5.12 -13.81 1.11
CA PHE A 55 -3.74 -13.29 0.94
C PHE A 55 -2.75 -14.36 0.47
N ASP A 56 -3.21 -15.55 0.11
CA ASP A 56 -2.37 -16.66 -0.35
C ASP A 56 -1.99 -16.56 -1.83
N ASP A 57 -2.51 -15.56 -2.55
CA ASP A 57 -2.16 -15.35 -3.94
C ASP A 57 -0.85 -14.56 -4.05
N ALA A 58 0.27 -15.27 -4.14
CA ALA A 58 1.57 -14.68 -4.50
C ALA A 58 1.53 -13.92 -5.85
N ALA A 59 0.47 -14.08 -6.64
CA ALA A 59 0.19 -13.29 -7.83
C ALA A 59 -0.34 -11.87 -7.53
N ALA A 60 -0.67 -11.55 -6.28
CA ALA A 60 -1.12 -10.23 -5.83
C ALA A 60 0.04 -9.28 -5.46
N ILE A 61 1.31 -9.66 -5.71
CA ILE A 61 2.41 -8.71 -5.75
C ILE A 61 2.13 -7.79 -6.94
N GLY A 62 1.52 -6.64 -6.67
CA GLY A 62 1.09 -5.71 -7.70
C GLY A 62 2.19 -5.42 -8.72
N PRO A 63 1.84 -5.22 -10.01
CA PRO A 63 2.82 -4.97 -11.06
C PRO A 63 3.56 -3.67 -10.75
N GLY A 64 4.75 -3.78 -10.15
CA GLY A 64 5.54 -2.63 -9.73
C GLY A 64 6.47 -2.85 -8.53
N LEU A 65 6.29 -3.91 -7.74
CA LEU A 65 7.22 -4.23 -6.65
C LEU A 65 8.35 -5.14 -7.14
N ASN A 66 9.55 -4.58 -7.32
CA ASN A 66 10.73 -5.37 -7.64
C ASN A 66 11.35 -5.92 -6.34
N LEU A 67 11.07 -7.18 -6.02
CA LEU A 67 11.57 -7.82 -4.79
C LEU A 67 13.10 -7.99 -4.73
N THR A 68 13.79 -7.86 -5.87
CA THR A 68 15.24 -7.92 -5.91
C THR A 68 15.89 -6.55 -5.80
N ASP A 69 15.11 -5.47 -5.73
CA ASP A 69 15.62 -4.12 -5.55
C ASP A 69 15.87 -3.83 -4.06
N ASP A 70 17.10 -4.05 -3.65
CA ASP A 70 17.57 -3.79 -2.29
C ASP A 70 17.71 -2.29 -1.99
N SER A 71 17.58 -1.40 -2.98
CA SER A 71 17.61 0.05 -2.76
C SER A 71 16.28 0.62 -2.27
N PHE A 72 15.20 -0.13 -2.49
CA PHE A 72 13.83 0.29 -2.19
C PHE A 72 13.24 -0.47 -1.00
N ILE A 73 13.28 -1.81 -1.03
CA ILE A 73 12.75 -2.65 0.06
C ILE A 73 13.87 -3.26 0.91
N SER A 74 13.53 -3.65 2.14
CA SER A 74 14.40 -4.44 3.03
C SER A 74 13.97 -5.92 3.04
N PRO A 75 14.35 -6.71 2.02
CA PRO A 75 13.98 -8.11 1.95
C PRO A 75 14.72 -8.93 3.02
N GLU A 76 14.14 -10.07 3.37
CA GLU A 76 14.85 -11.13 4.08
C GLU A 76 15.83 -11.79 3.11
N ASP A 77 17.12 -11.53 3.29
CA ASP A 77 18.20 -11.98 2.40
C ASP A 77 19.00 -13.17 3.00
N GLY A 78 18.55 -13.70 4.14
CA GLY A 78 19.21 -14.81 4.83
C GLY A 78 20.57 -14.47 5.44
N VAL A 79 20.98 -13.20 5.42
CA VAL A 79 22.22 -12.75 6.08
C VAL A 79 22.00 -12.77 7.59
N PRO A 80 22.76 -13.58 8.36
CA PRO A 80 22.60 -13.60 9.81
C PRO A 80 22.97 -12.25 10.44
N PHE A 81 22.16 -11.79 11.38
CA PHE A 81 22.42 -10.62 12.20
C PHE A 81 22.10 -10.96 13.66
N ASP A 82 22.83 -10.33 14.59
CA ASP A 82 22.63 -10.52 16.03
C ASP A 82 22.00 -9.27 16.63
N CYS A 83 20.82 -9.46 17.23
CA CYS A 83 20.11 -8.39 17.89
C CYS A 83 20.34 -8.47 19.39
N PRO A 84 21.08 -7.51 19.99
CA PRO A 84 21.14 -7.42 21.43
C PRO A 84 19.71 -7.27 21.96
N ASN A 85 19.44 -7.83 23.13
CA ASN A 85 18.12 -7.74 23.75
C ASN A 85 17.77 -6.27 23.98
N ALA A 86 16.99 -5.69 23.08
CA ALA A 86 16.49 -4.35 23.22
C ALA A 86 15.50 -4.37 24.39
N GLY A 87 15.75 -3.52 25.40
CA GLY A 87 14.78 -3.31 26.47
C GLY A 87 13.40 -3.07 25.86
N GLY A 88 12.35 -3.66 26.44
CA GLY A 88 11.01 -3.61 25.86
C GLY A 88 10.52 -2.17 25.61
N TYR A 89 9.75 -1.98 24.54
CA TYR A 89 9.10 -0.70 24.22
C TYR A 89 7.66 -0.65 24.76
N ARG A 90 7.11 0.55 24.90
CA ARG A 90 5.72 0.77 25.36
C ARG A 90 4.92 1.50 24.28
N VAL A 91 3.67 1.08 24.08
CA VAL A 91 2.79 1.63 23.04
C VAL A 91 1.64 2.40 23.68
N HIS A 92 1.41 3.62 23.20
CA HIS A 92 0.32 4.50 23.60
C HIS A 92 -0.60 4.77 22.41
N LEU A 93 -1.88 4.47 22.55
CA LEU A 93 -2.89 4.75 21.52
C LEU A 93 -3.35 6.20 21.62
N LEU A 94 -3.05 7.01 20.61
CA LEU A 94 -3.42 8.43 20.56
C LEU A 94 -4.74 8.68 19.83
N SER A 95 -4.99 7.92 18.76
CA SER A 95 -6.23 7.99 17.98
C SER A 95 -6.57 6.62 17.40
N ARG A 96 -7.86 6.35 17.19
CA ARG A 96 -8.37 5.11 16.57
C ARG A 96 -8.77 5.28 15.11
N ALA A 97 -9.17 6.50 14.71
CA ALA A 97 -9.60 6.81 13.35
C ALA A 97 -9.14 8.24 12.97
N PRO A 98 -7.99 8.39 12.29
CA PRO A 98 -7.05 7.34 11.89
C PRO A 98 -6.34 6.70 13.10
N LEU A 99 -5.83 5.48 12.94
CA LEU A 99 -5.02 4.83 13.97
C LEU A 99 -3.70 5.59 14.13
N ILE A 100 -3.44 6.13 15.33
CA ILE A 100 -2.19 6.83 15.66
C ILE A 100 -1.66 6.23 16.96
N MET A 101 -0.43 5.73 16.92
CA MET A 101 0.26 5.14 18.08
C MET A 101 1.56 5.89 18.35
N TYR A 102 1.87 6.13 19.62
CA TYR A 102 3.17 6.60 20.07
C TYR A 102 3.93 5.43 20.73
N ILE A 103 5.15 5.17 20.28
CA ILE A 103 5.96 4.04 20.73
C ILE A 103 7.17 4.58 21.49
N GLU A 104 7.13 4.44 22.81
CA GLU A 104 8.19 4.84 23.72
C GLU A 104 9.30 3.78 23.74
N ASN A 105 10.56 4.22 23.72
CA ASN A 105 11.75 3.35 23.78
C ASN A 105 11.85 2.32 22.63
N PHE A 106 11.35 2.67 21.44
CA PHE A 106 11.48 1.80 20.27
C PHE A 106 12.93 1.66 19.76
N ILE A 107 13.70 2.75 19.89
CA ILE A 107 15.12 2.85 19.54
C ILE A 107 15.87 3.25 20.81
N SER A 108 16.87 2.47 21.18
CA SER A 108 17.77 2.78 22.30
C SER A 108 18.73 3.92 21.96
N GLU A 109 19.36 4.52 22.98
CA GLU A 109 20.36 5.56 22.79
C GLU A 109 21.56 5.07 21.95
N THR A 110 22.04 3.85 22.21
CA THR A 110 23.14 3.25 21.45
C THR A 110 22.78 3.05 19.97
N GLU A 111 21.58 2.54 19.69
CA GLU A 111 21.09 2.38 18.32
C GLU A 111 20.93 3.76 17.64
N ALA A 112 20.34 4.75 18.32
CA ALA A 112 20.16 6.09 17.77
C ALA A 112 21.50 6.77 17.44
N ASN A 113 22.50 6.66 18.32
CA ASN A 113 23.84 7.19 18.08
C ASN A 113 24.52 6.51 16.89
N HIS A 114 24.38 5.18 16.77
CA HIS A 114 24.87 4.42 15.62
C HIS A 114 24.23 4.89 14.32
N LEU A 115 22.89 5.02 14.27
CA LEU A 115 22.18 5.52 13.08
C LEU A 115 22.66 6.92 12.67
N LEU A 116 22.92 7.80 13.65
CA LEU A 116 23.47 9.13 13.38
C LEU A 116 24.86 9.03 12.75
N GLU A 117 25.77 8.24 13.34
CA GLU A 117 27.14 8.06 12.84
C GLU A 117 27.16 7.60 11.37
N VAL A 118 26.40 6.55 11.04
CA VAL A 118 26.35 6.00 9.68
C VAL A 118 25.62 6.91 8.69
N SER A 119 24.75 7.80 9.16
CA SER A 119 23.99 8.73 8.31
C SER A 119 24.80 9.97 7.89
N ILE A 120 25.65 10.49 8.78
CA ILE A 120 26.40 11.76 8.58
C ILE A 120 27.12 11.85 7.22
N PRO A 121 27.91 10.85 6.79
CA PRO A 121 28.64 10.94 5.52
C PRO A 121 27.73 10.78 4.29
N ASN A 122 26.50 10.31 4.47
CA ASN A 122 25.62 9.87 3.40
C ASN A 122 24.47 10.85 3.09
N TYR A 123 24.37 11.96 3.82
CA TYR A 123 23.31 12.94 3.62
C TYR A 123 23.38 13.63 2.26
N LYS A 124 22.24 13.63 1.57
CA LYS A 124 22.01 14.35 0.31
C LYS A 124 20.69 15.11 0.38
N PRO A 125 20.53 16.21 -0.37
CA PRO A 125 19.25 16.93 -0.45
C PRO A 125 18.11 15.98 -0.79
N SER A 126 17.01 16.09 -0.06
CA SER A 126 15.86 15.20 -0.25
C SER A 126 15.11 15.56 -1.53
N ILE A 127 14.77 14.53 -2.30
CA ILE A 127 13.98 14.67 -3.52
C ILE A 127 12.47 14.60 -3.24
N LEU A 128 11.70 15.14 -4.17
CA LEU A 128 10.27 14.91 -4.33
C LEU A 128 10.09 14.01 -5.54
N TYR A 129 9.24 12.98 -5.38
CA TYR A 129 8.83 12.10 -6.46
C TYR A 129 7.33 12.29 -6.71
N ASP A 130 6.94 12.58 -7.95
CA ASP A 130 5.54 12.79 -8.34
C ASP A 130 4.95 11.64 -9.17
N GLY A 131 5.59 10.47 -9.16
CA GLY A 131 5.21 9.31 -9.97
C GLY A 131 5.89 9.27 -11.35
N HIS A 132 6.47 10.38 -11.80
CA HIS A 132 7.12 10.48 -13.10
C HIS A 132 8.53 11.04 -13.03
N THR A 133 8.77 12.03 -12.16
CA THR A 133 10.04 12.75 -12.07
C THR A 133 10.50 12.91 -10.64
N GLU A 134 11.83 12.90 -10.47
CA GLU A 134 12.50 13.28 -9.24
C GLU A 134 13.01 14.71 -9.35
N ARG A 135 12.74 15.52 -8.33
CA ARG A 135 13.25 16.90 -8.28
C ARG A 135 13.50 17.38 -6.87
N ILE A 136 14.37 18.37 -6.73
CA ILE A 136 14.62 19.07 -5.47
C ILE A 136 13.85 20.40 -5.51
N ASP A 137 12.95 20.60 -4.54
CA ASP A 137 12.18 21.84 -4.39
C ASP A 137 12.16 22.27 -2.91
N PRO A 138 13.10 23.18 -2.53
CA PRO A 138 13.22 23.70 -1.17
C PRO A 138 11.97 24.42 -0.64
N THR A 139 11.06 24.84 -1.52
CA THR A 139 9.82 25.52 -1.09
C THR A 139 8.80 24.54 -0.49
N LYS A 140 8.92 23.25 -0.82
CA LYS A 140 8.05 22.17 -0.33
C LYS A 140 8.75 21.29 0.69
N ARG A 141 10.02 20.94 0.42
CA ARG A 141 10.85 20.08 1.27
C ARG A 141 12.27 20.62 1.31
N LEU A 142 12.68 21.07 2.49
CA LEU A 142 14.03 21.49 2.80
C LEU A 142 14.59 20.59 3.90
N SER A 143 15.19 19.49 3.47
CA SER A 143 15.73 18.47 4.36
C SER A 143 16.77 17.61 3.64
N ASP A 144 17.66 16.96 4.39
CA ASP A 144 18.65 16.02 3.85
C ASP A 144 18.30 14.59 4.25
N ARG A 145 18.39 13.64 3.31
CA ARG A 145 18.15 12.22 3.57
C ARG A 145 19.40 11.39 3.30
N ALA A 146 19.56 10.32 4.06
CA ALA A 146 20.62 9.32 3.88
C ALA A 146 19.99 7.93 3.89
N LEU A 147 20.23 7.15 2.83
CA LEU A 147 19.91 5.72 2.83
C LEU A 147 20.91 5.01 3.73
N LEU A 148 20.44 4.19 4.66
CA LEU A 148 21.33 3.51 5.60
C LEU A 148 21.72 2.13 5.05
N ASP A 149 23.00 1.79 5.20
CA ASP A 149 23.50 0.45 4.90
C ASP A 149 22.93 -0.56 5.91
N ARG A 150 22.64 -1.77 5.44
CA ARG A 150 22.02 -2.83 6.25
C ARG A 150 23.05 -3.55 7.11
N ASP A 151 23.65 -2.85 8.06
CA ASP A 151 24.44 -3.47 9.12
C ASP A 151 23.55 -4.16 10.18
N ASN A 152 24.16 -4.76 11.20
CA ASN A 152 23.41 -5.47 12.25
C ASN A 152 22.38 -4.59 12.94
N THR A 153 22.74 -3.35 13.29
CA THR A 153 21.85 -2.43 13.99
C THR A 153 20.64 -2.07 13.13
N VAL A 154 20.87 -1.73 11.86
CA VAL A 154 19.81 -1.38 10.91
C VAL A 154 18.90 -2.59 10.67
N ARG A 155 19.46 -3.79 10.46
CA ARG A 155 18.69 -5.03 10.28
C ARG A 155 17.82 -5.37 11.49
N CYS A 156 18.34 -5.19 12.70
CA CYS A 156 17.58 -5.40 13.92
C CYS A 156 16.40 -4.43 14.05
N LEU A 157 16.57 -3.17 13.65
CA LEU A 157 15.51 -2.18 13.69
C LEU A 157 14.46 -2.42 12.60
N GLU A 158 14.89 -2.80 11.39
CA GLU A 158 14.02 -3.24 10.30
C GLU A 158 13.15 -4.42 10.75
N ASP A 159 13.76 -5.46 11.33
CA ASP A 159 13.04 -6.63 11.83
C ASP A 159 12.06 -6.27 12.96
N ARG A 160 12.49 -5.42 13.90
CA ARG A 160 11.64 -4.91 14.98
C ARG A 160 10.44 -4.11 14.45
N ALA A 161 10.64 -3.28 13.43
CA ALA A 161 9.58 -2.49 12.78
C ALA A 161 8.59 -3.39 12.05
N ARG A 162 9.09 -4.38 11.29
CA ARG A 162 8.26 -5.40 10.63
C ARG A 162 7.42 -6.17 11.65
N ALA A 163 8.03 -6.67 12.72
CA ALA A 163 7.33 -7.39 13.78
C ALA A 163 6.25 -6.53 14.47
N PHE A 164 6.48 -5.22 14.61
CA PHE A 164 5.51 -4.27 15.18
C PHE A 164 4.30 -4.03 14.26
N GLN A 165 4.52 -3.87 12.95
CA GLN A 165 3.45 -3.69 11.97
C GLN A 165 2.56 -4.95 11.81
N GLY A 166 3.08 -6.11 12.22
CA GLY A 166 2.38 -7.37 12.31
C GLY A 166 2.82 -8.39 11.28
N TRP A 167 2.32 -9.62 11.43
CA TRP A 167 2.75 -10.77 10.64
C TRP A 167 1.76 -10.98 9.50
N ARG A 168 1.91 -10.21 8.42
CA ARG A 168 1.17 -10.43 7.18
C ARG A 168 2.10 -11.04 6.13
N PRO A 169 1.67 -12.10 5.41
CA PRO A 169 2.37 -12.54 4.21
C PRO A 169 2.56 -11.35 3.26
N ASN A 170 3.75 -11.24 2.66
CA ASN A 170 4.07 -10.18 1.71
C ASN A 170 4.03 -8.76 2.31
N LEU A 171 4.21 -8.60 3.63
CA LEU A 171 4.50 -7.30 4.22
C LEU A 171 5.97 -6.95 3.97
N TYR A 172 6.19 -5.94 3.13
CA TYR A 172 7.51 -5.40 2.88
C TYR A 172 7.63 -4.05 3.57
N ILE A 173 8.77 -3.83 4.21
CA ILE A 173 9.16 -2.52 4.71
C ILE A 173 10.18 -1.93 3.75
N GLU A 174 10.09 -0.62 3.53
CA GLU A 174 11.11 0.10 2.77
C GLU A 174 12.45 0.10 3.51
N ARG A 175 13.53 0.33 2.75
CA ARG A 175 14.85 0.55 3.33
C ARG A 175 14.83 1.68 4.35
N MET A 176 15.59 1.52 5.43
CA MET A 176 15.70 2.57 6.44
C MET A 176 16.40 3.82 5.89
N TRP A 177 15.74 4.96 6.02
CA TRP A 177 16.29 6.29 5.70
C TRP A 177 16.45 7.13 6.97
N ALA A 178 17.59 7.78 7.12
CA ALA A 178 17.75 8.88 8.08
C ALA A 178 17.37 10.20 7.41
N GLN A 179 16.58 11.03 8.10
CA GLN A 179 16.18 12.34 7.65
C GLN A 179 16.67 13.41 8.64
N ARG A 180 17.36 14.43 8.14
CA ARG A 180 17.83 15.58 8.91
C ARG A 180 17.17 16.88 8.44
N TYR A 181 16.77 17.70 9.39
CA TYR A 181 16.31 19.07 9.18
C TYR A 181 17.32 20.02 9.81
N ASN A 182 17.93 20.88 8.99
CA ASN A 182 18.79 21.96 9.47
C ASN A 182 17.93 23.15 9.93
N THR A 183 18.57 24.25 10.35
CA THR A 183 17.89 25.52 10.63
C THR A 183 16.96 25.90 9.48
N SER A 184 15.70 26.24 9.77
CA SER A 184 14.62 26.51 8.80
C SER A 184 14.17 25.34 7.90
N GLY A 185 14.72 24.14 8.12
CA GLY A 185 14.31 22.92 7.43
C GLY A 185 12.85 22.60 7.70
N HIS A 186 12.15 22.11 6.67
CA HIS A 186 10.72 21.83 6.75
C HIS A 186 10.31 20.80 5.70
N TYR A 187 9.14 20.22 5.91
CA TYR A 187 8.41 19.49 4.88
C TYR A 187 6.92 19.83 5.03
N ARG A 188 6.28 20.31 3.96
CA ARG A 188 4.84 20.62 3.96
C ARG A 188 4.01 19.35 4.21
N HIS A 189 2.77 19.55 4.68
CA HIS A 189 1.80 18.47 4.84
C HIS A 189 1.64 17.67 3.55
N HIS A 190 1.73 16.34 3.68
CA HIS A 190 1.59 15.38 2.60
C HIS A 190 1.04 14.08 3.17
N TYR A 191 0.71 13.16 2.28
CA TYR A 191 0.43 11.77 2.60
C TYR A 191 1.65 10.93 2.24
N ASP A 192 1.91 9.90 3.04
CA ASP A 192 3.03 8.98 2.80
C ASP A 192 2.72 7.97 1.69
N TRP A 193 1.44 7.81 1.33
CA TRP A 193 1.02 6.95 0.22
C TRP A 193 1.02 7.68 -1.13
N THR A 194 1.32 6.94 -2.19
CA THR A 194 1.14 7.37 -3.57
C THR A 194 0.36 6.30 -4.35
N GLY A 195 -0.74 6.67 -5.00
CA GLY A 195 -1.64 5.75 -5.69
C GLY A 195 -3.08 5.82 -5.15
N SER A 196 -4.07 5.41 -5.95
CA SER A 196 -5.44 5.23 -5.44
C SER A 196 -5.63 3.79 -4.99
N LEU A 197 -6.39 3.63 -3.90
CA LEU A 197 -6.86 2.36 -3.31
C LEU A 197 -7.48 1.37 -4.32
N ALA A 198 -7.73 1.79 -5.57
CA ALA A 198 -8.33 0.97 -6.62
C ALA A 198 -7.36 0.00 -7.31
N ARG A 199 -6.03 0.09 -7.08
CA ARG A 199 -5.04 -0.73 -7.82
C ARG A 199 -4.09 -1.57 -6.95
N GLY A 200 -4.50 -1.90 -5.71
CA GLY A 200 -3.93 -3.02 -4.96
C GLY A 200 -2.45 -2.90 -4.57
N GLY A 201 -1.92 -1.67 -4.50
CA GLY A 201 -0.57 -1.41 -4.03
C GLY A 201 -0.55 -0.08 -3.30
N ASP A 202 -0.84 -0.11 -2.00
CA ASP A 202 -0.71 1.06 -1.15
C ASP A 202 0.75 1.15 -0.69
N ARG A 203 1.43 2.26 -1.03
CA ARG A 203 2.67 2.60 -0.35
C ARG A 203 2.31 2.98 1.08
N LEU A 204 2.66 2.13 2.03
CA LEU A 204 2.63 2.43 3.45
C LEU A 204 4.09 2.40 3.91
N ASN A 205 4.65 3.58 4.19
CA ASN A 205 5.99 3.72 4.76
C ASN A 205 5.99 3.38 6.25
#